data_AF-A0A9E4VQ13-F1
#
_entry.id   AF-A0A9E4VQ13-F1
#
_cell.length_a   1.000
_cell.length_b   1.000
_cell.length_c   1.000
_cell.angle_alpha   90.00
_cell.angle_beta   90.00
_cell.angle_gamma   90.00
#
_symmetry.space_group_name_H-M   'P 1'
#
loop_
_entity.id
_entity.type
_entity.pdbx_description
1 polymer ?
#
loop_
_entity_poly.entity_id
_entity_poly.type
_entity_poly.pdbx_seq_one_letter_code
_entity_poly.pdbx_strand_id
1 'polypeptide(L)'
;MARFQMRIDRVWAPAVLVGGATRSNSYVDVTPEAVTFHFGYIFNHTQGRDEIRDVRARSWPWWMGIGWRSNLRGLLGLVGSYRNVVEVSFERRSLAWGVLPMDRIAISVEDPEGLIKALKPPASAKAKKPPAKRSARRSTRNNGTATKRRTKRKAE
;
A
#
# COMPACT_ATOMS: atom_id res chain seq x y z
N MET A 1 11.75 12.15 -11.90
CA MET A 1 11.76 10.80 -11.29
C MET A 1 12.93 10.76 -10.33
N ALA A 2 12.70 10.41 -9.07
CA ALA A 2 13.74 10.31 -8.05
C ALA A 2 13.76 8.88 -7.51
N ARG A 3 14.95 8.30 -7.40
CA ARG A 3 15.14 6.94 -6.88
C ARG A 3 15.92 7.00 -5.58
N PHE A 4 15.38 6.39 -4.53
CA PHE A 4 15.98 6.34 -3.20
C PHE A 4 16.40 4.92 -2.88
N GLN A 5 17.71 4.75 -2.67
CA GLN A 5 18.28 3.45 -2.40
C GLN A 5 17.92 2.99 -0.98
N MET A 6 17.49 1.72 -0.83
CA MET A 6 17.24 1.17 0.50
C MET A 6 18.54 0.87 1.21
N ARG A 7 18.58 1.19 2.51
CA ARG A 7 19.70 0.92 3.38
C ARG A 7 19.61 -0.50 3.92
N ILE A 8 20.63 -1.30 3.65
CA ILE A 8 20.80 -2.66 4.18
C ILE A 8 22.16 -2.71 4.86
N ASP A 9 22.17 -2.89 6.18
CA ASP A 9 23.44 -3.03 6.90
C ASP A 9 24.00 -4.45 6.67
N ARG A 10 25.32 -4.56 6.47
CA ARG A 10 25.99 -5.84 6.14
C ARG A 10 25.68 -6.96 7.13
N VAL A 11 25.59 -6.64 8.42
CA VAL A 11 25.29 -7.61 9.49
C VAL A 11 23.91 -8.27 9.29
N TRP A 12 22.97 -7.58 8.64
CA TRP A 12 21.63 -8.08 8.38
C TRP A 12 21.41 -8.55 6.93
N ALA A 13 22.44 -8.45 6.08
CA ALA A 13 22.36 -8.92 4.70
C ALA A 13 21.85 -10.38 4.60
N PRO A 14 22.32 -11.34 5.42
CA PRO A 14 21.80 -12.71 5.36
C PRO A 14 20.30 -12.79 5.64
N ALA A 15 19.78 -12.01 6.60
CA ALA A 15 18.37 -12.03 6.95
C ALA A 15 17.47 -11.48 5.84
N VAL A 16 17.90 -10.42 5.15
CA VAL A 16 17.14 -9.84 4.03
C VAL A 16 17.28 -10.65 2.74
N LEU A 17 18.40 -11.37 2.56
CA LEU A 17 18.63 -12.27 1.42
C LEU A 17 17.63 -13.43 1.38
N VAL A 18 17.15 -13.91 2.54
CA VAL A 18 16.07 -14.90 2.60
C VAL A 18 14.80 -14.39 1.90
N GLY A 19 14.53 -13.08 1.97
CA GLY A 19 13.45 -12.41 1.24
C GLY A 19 13.83 -11.99 -0.18
N GLY A 20 15.01 -12.37 -0.67
CA GLY A 20 15.54 -11.97 -1.97
C GLY A 20 15.93 -10.50 -2.07
N ALA A 21 16.00 -9.78 -0.94
CA ALA A 21 16.35 -8.36 -0.91
C ALA A 21 17.87 -8.15 -0.88
N THR A 22 18.34 -7.40 -1.86
CA THR A 22 19.73 -6.97 -2.04
C THR A 22 19.78 -5.46 -2.23
N ARG A 23 20.97 -4.88 -2.15
CA ARG A 23 21.13 -3.44 -2.43
C ARG A 23 20.73 -3.11 -3.87
N SER A 24 21.06 -3.95 -4.86
CA SER A 24 20.75 -3.62 -6.27
C SER A 24 19.25 -3.68 -6.61
N ASN A 25 18.46 -4.46 -5.88
CA ASN A 25 17.03 -4.68 -6.17
C ASN A 25 16.07 -4.13 -5.10
N SER A 26 16.57 -3.32 -4.15
CA SER A 26 15.75 -2.72 -3.09
C SER A 26 15.85 -1.20 -3.13
N TYR A 27 14.79 -0.53 -3.55
CA TYR A 27 14.76 0.91 -3.76
C TYR A 27 13.33 1.44 -3.76
N VAL A 28 13.19 2.75 -3.61
CA VAL A 28 11.93 3.46 -3.71
C VAL A 28 12.00 4.39 -4.90
N ASP A 29 11.15 4.15 -5.89
CA ASP A 29 11.00 5.03 -7.03
C ASP A 29 9.84 6.00 -6.78
N VAL A 30 10.12 7.29 -6.95
CA VAL A 30 9.18 8.37 -6.77
C VAL A 30 8.97 9.07 -8.11
N THR A 31 7.76 8.97 -8.64
CA THR A 31 7.28 9.74 -9.78
C THR A 31 6.33 10.85 -9.30
N PRO A 32 5.95 11.80 -10.17
CA PRO A 32 4.94 12.80 -9.81
C PRO A 32 3.58 12.17 -9.44
N GLU A 33 3.21 11.04 -10.03
CA GLU A 33 1.90 10.40 -9.90
C GLU A 33 1.89 9.26 -8.87
N ALA A 34 3.00 8.54 -8.72
CA ALA A 34 3.05 7.30 -7.96
C ALA A 34 4.39 7.12 -7.24
N VAL A 35 4.37 6.22 -6.26
CA VAL A 35 5.53 5.74 -5.53
C VAL A 35 5.56 4.23 -5.63
N THR A 36 6.68 3.70 -6.09
CA THR A 36 6.89 2.25 -6.17
C THR A 36 7.94 1.82 -5.15
N PHE A 37 7.54 0.88 -4.31
CA PHE A 37 8.39 0.29 -3.27
C PHE A 37 8.88 -1.06 -3.76
N HIS A 38 10.18 -1.16 -4.03
CA HIS A 38 10.85 -2.41 -4.37
C HIS A 38 11.66 -2.91 -3.18
N PHE A 39 11.38 -4.13 -2.72
CA PHE A 39 12.19 -4.79 -1.70
C PHE A 39 12.39 -6.26 -2.09
N GLY A 40 13.54 -6.51 -2.71
CA GLY A 40 13.84 -7.82 -3.26
C GLY A 40 12.94 -8.21 -4.44
N TYR A 41 12.85 -9.52 -4.68
CA TYR A 41 12.02 -10.07 -5.76
C TYR A 41 10.56 -10.27 -5.33
N ILE A 42 10.28 -10.26 -4.03
CA ILE A 42 8.98 -10.68 -3.48
C ILE A 42 8.04 -9.49 -3.33
N PHE A 43 8.57 -8.31 -3.02
CA PHE A 43 7.76 -7.12 -2.78
C PHE A 43 8.02 -6.05 -3.85
N ASN A 44 6.99 -5.82 -4.66
CA ASN A 44 6.92 -4.72 -5.61
C ASN A 44 5.51 -4.12 -5.50
N HIS A 45 5.40 -2.98 -4.82
CA HIS A 45 4.11 -2.34 -4.57
C HIS A 45 4.11 -0.90 -5.07
N THR A 46 3.14 -0.56 -5.92
CA THR A 46 2.93 0.81 -6.41
C THR A 46 1.72 1.43 -5.71
N GLN A 47 1.90 2.62 -5.15
CA GLN A 47 0.82 3.41 -4.57
C GLN A 47 0.73 4.78 -5.24
N GLY A 48 -0.49 5.26 -5.47
CA GLY A 48 -0.73 6.62 -5.94
C GLY A 48 -0.23 7.65 -4.93
N ARG A 49 0.44 8.69 -5.41
CA ARG A 49 1.00 9.74 -4.55
C ARG A 49 -0.11 10.56 -3.86
N ASP A 50 -1.27 10.66 -4.50
CA ASP A 50 -2.47 11.28 -3.94
C ASP A 50 -3.07 10.52 -2.76
N GLU A 51 -2.69 9.24 -2.59
CA GLU A 51 -3.11 8.45 -1.45
C GLU A 51 -2.14 8.53 -0.26
N ILE A 52 -1.03 9.26 -0.39
CA ILE A 52 -0.08 9.45 0.71
C ILE A 52 -0.65 10.48 1.69
N ARG A 53 -0.93 10.01 2.90
CA ARG A 53 -1.47 10.82 4.00
C ARG A 53 -0.38 11.56 4.76
N ASP A 54 0.68 10.84 5.15
CA ASP A 54 1.76 11.36 5.99
C ASP A 54 3.08 10.64 5.66
N VAL A 55 4.20 11.36 5.82
CA VAL A 55 5.54 10.81 5.64
C VAL A 55 6.45 11.39 6.72
N ARG A 56 7.05 10.51 7.52
CA ARG A 56 7.88 10.91 8.66
C ARG A 56 9.03 9.96 8.90
N ALA A 57 10.10 10.47 9.48
CA ALA A 57 11.12 9.63 10.08
C ALA A 57 10.53 8.88 11.29
N ARG A 58 10.92 7.62 11.46
CA ARG A 58 10.46 6.77 12.56
C ARG A 58 11.64 5.95 13.09
N SER A 59 11.67 5.74 14.40
CA SER A 59 12.56 4.74 15.00
C SER A 59 11.97 3.33 14.82
N TRP A 60 12.79 2.38 14.37
CA TRP A 60 12.39 0.97 14.28
C TRP A 60 12.94 0.20 15.48
N PRO A 61 12.08 -0.30 16.38
CA PRO A 61 12.54 -1.04 17.53
C PRO A 61 13.27 -2.32 17.13
N TRP A 62 14.36 -2.62 17.82
CA TRP A 62 15.18 -3.79 17.51
C TRP A 62 14.42 -5.12 17.63
N TRP A 63 13.44 -5.20 18.54
CA TRP A 63 12.59 -6.38 18.72
C TRP A 63 11.57 -6.61 17.59
N MET A 64 11.33 -5.62 16.71
CA MET A 64 10.49 -5.81 15.52
C MET A 64 11.23 -6.55 14.39
N GLY A 65 12.56 -6.67 14.49
CA GLY A 65 13.40 -7.43 13.57
C GLY A 65 13.66 -6.74 12.23
N ILE A 66 14.57 -7.35 11.46
CA ILE A 66 14.97 -6.93 10.11
C ILE A 66 14.31 -7.85 9.06
N GLY A 67 14.13 -7.34 7.84
CA GLY A 67 13.51 -8.00 6.70
C GLY A 67 12.08 -7.55 6.46
N TRP A 68 11.29 -8.49 5.97
CA TRP A 68 9.85 -8.32 5.80
C TRP A 68 9.12 -8.55 7.11
N ARG A 69 8.39 -7.54 7.59
CA ARG A 69 7.64 -7.58 8.85
C ARG A 69 6.24 -7.05 8.64
N SER A 70 5.26 -7.68 9.28
CA SER A 70 3.90 -7.13 9.37
C SER A 70 3.41 -7.26 10.79
N ASN A 71 2.72 -6.24 11.28
CA ASN A 71 2.04 -6.32 12.57
C ASN A 71 0.56 -6.77 12.45
N LEU A 72 0.12 -7.19 11.24
CA LEU A 72 -1.26 -7.53 10.88
C LEU A 72 -2.31 -6.44 11.14
N ARG A 73 -1.89 -5.26 11.63
CA ARG A 73 -2.71 -4.09 11.93
C ARG A 73 -2.53 -2.97 10.91
N GLY A 74 -1.96 -3.27 9.74
CA GLY A 74 -1.75 -2.30 8.66
C GLY A 74 -0.31 -1.82 8.47
N LEU A 75 0.61 -2.10 9.40
CA LEU A 75 2.01 -1.72 9.22
C LEU A 75 2.80 -2.84 8.55
N LEU A 76 3.38 -2.51 7.40
CA LEU A 76 4.35 -3.33 6.70
C LEU A 76 5.75 -2.72 6.87
N GLY A 77 6.69 -3.48 7.42
CA GLY A 77 8.10 -3.13 7.52
C GLY A 77 8.90 -3.79 6.41
N LEU A 78 9.60 -2.99 5.64
CA LEU A 78 10.61 -3.37 4.65
C LEU A 78 11.93 -2.79 5.15
N VAL A 79 12.50 -3.44 6.16
CA VAL A 79 13.60 -2.87 6.93
C VAL A 79 14.84 -3.69 6.65
N GLY A 80 15.90 -3.07 6.16
CA GLY A 80 17.24 -3.64 6.03
C GLY A 80 18.25 -3.08 7.05
N SER A 81 17.86 -2.03 7.77
CA SER A 81 18.64 -1.37 8.81
C SER A 81 17.71 -0.77 9.86
N TYR A 82 18.13 -0.77 11.13
CA TYR A 82 17.42 -0.05 12.20
C TYR A 82 17.56 1.48 12.09
N ARG A 83 18.43 1.97 11.20
CA ARG A 83 18.70 3.38 10.98
C ARG A 83 17.96 3.89 9.75
N ASN A 84 17.69 5.20 9.74
CA ASN A 84 17.12 5.93 8.62
C ASN A 84 15.80 5.31 8.11
N VAL A 85 14.93 4.95 9.06
CA VAL A 85 13.62 4.38 8.72
C VAL A 85 12.62 5.51 8.52
N VAL A 86 11.94 5.47 7.38
CA VAL A 86 10.86 6.39 7.01
C VAL A 86 9.57 5.61 6.99
N GLU A 87 8.54 6.14 7.64
CA GLU A 87 7.18 5.64 7.57
C GLU A 87 6.37 6.48 6.59
N VAL A 88 5.74 5.80 5.64
CA VAL A 88 4.76 6.35 4.71
C VAL A 88 3.39 5.82 5.11
N SER A 89 2.48 6.72 5.45
CA SER A 89 1.08 6.40 5.76
C SER A 89 0.20 6.72 4.56
N PHE A 90 -0.79 5.87 4.31
CA PHE A 90 -1.74 6.03 3.22
C PHE A 90 -3.15 6.35 3.73
N GLU A 91 -3.93 7.06 2.90
CA GLU A 91 -5.34 7.39 3.16
C GLU A 91 -6.23 6.14 3.08
N ARG A 92 -5.89 5.22 2.17
CA ARG A 92 -6.65 3.99 1.94
C ARG A 92 -5.84 2.79 2.39
N ARG A 93 -6.51 1.89 3.10
CA ARG A 93 -5.96 0.58 3.45
C ARG A 93 -6.00 -0.30 2.19
N SER A 94 -4.83 -0.77 1.78
CA SER A 94 -4.65 -1.74 0.70
C SER A 94 -4.27 -3.11 1.27
N LEU A 95 -4.20 -4.13 0.41
CA LEU A 95 -3.77 -5.48 0.79
C LEU A 95 -2.46 -5.81 0.07
N ALA A 96 -1.37 -5.91 0.82
CA ALA A 96 -0.11 -6.44 0.30
C ALA A 96 -0.28 -7.93 -0.03
N TRP A 97 0.11 -8.32 -1.25
CA TRP A 97 -0.13 -9.65 -1.83
C TRP A 97 -1.60 -10.13 -1.75
N GLY A 98 -2.56 -9.21 -1.66
CA GLY A 98 -3.99 -9.55 -1.58
C GLY A 98 -4.47 -10.11 -0.24
N VAL A 99 -3.59 -10.30 0.75
CA VAL A 99 -3.96 -10.93 2.03
C VAL A 99 -3.57 -10.11 3.27
N LEU A 100 -2.51 -9.32 3.20
CA LEU A 100 -2.03 -8.59 4.37
C LEU A 100 -2.49 -7.14 4.36
N PRO A 101 -3.21 -6.70 5.40
CA PRO A 101 -3.60 -5.30 5.49
C PRO A 101 -2.39 -4.39 5.55
N MET A 102 -2.44 -3.33 4.74
CA MET A 102 -1.39 -2.33 4.63
C MET A 102 -2.03 -0.94 4.54
N ASP A 103 -1.83 -0.14 5.58
CA ASP A 103 -2.11 1.29 5.60
C ASP A 103 -0.84 2.13 5.78
N ARG A 104 0.26 1.49 6.20
CA ARG A 104 1.55 2.12 6.45
C ARG A 104 2.69 1.22 5.99
N ILE A 105 3.68 1.81 5.35
CA ILE A 105 4.94 1.15 4.99
C ILE A 105 6.08 1.84 5.73
N ALA A 106 6.88 1.08 6.48
CA ALA A 106 8.12 1.53 7.07
C ALA A 106 9.30 0.96 6.27
N ILE A 107 10.19 1.83 5.81
CA ILE A 107 11.30 1.50 4.91
C ILE A 107 12.60 2.11 5.41
N SER A 108 13.69 1.34 5.42
CA SER A 108 15.03 1.88 5.68
C SER A 108 15.68 2.37 4.39
N VAL A 109 16.05 3.64 4.34
CA VAL A 109 16.63 4.28 3.15
C VAL A 109 17.96 4.95 3.45
N GLU A 110 18.81 5.09 2.43
CA GLU A 110 20.11 5.74 2.59
C GLU A 110 19.94 7.24 2.88
N ASP A 111 19.04 7.90 2.14
CA ASP A 111 18.69 9.32 2.29
C ASP A 111 17.21 9.48 2.76
N PRO A 112 16.95 9.46 4.08
CA PRO A 112 15.60 9.59 4.61
C PRO A 112 15.02 10.99 4.41
N GLU A 113 15.84 12.03 4.50
CA GLU A 113 15.40 13.42 4.40
C GLU A 113 15.00 13.75 2.96
N GLY A 114 15.79 13.33 1.98
CA GLY A 114 15.46 13.48 0.56
C GLY A 114 14.17 12.76 0.20
N LEU A 115 13.95 11.54 0.73
CA LEU A 115 12.70 10.82 0.51
C LEU A 115 11.49 11.56 1.11
N ILE A 116 11.59 12.01 2.37
CA ILE A 116 10.52 12.77 3.02
C ILE A 116 10.21 14.03 2.21
N LYS A 117 11.22 14.75 1.75
CA LYS A 117 11.06 15.95 0.91
C LYS A 117 10.40 15.62 -0.44
N ALA A 118 10.80 14.52 -1.07
CA ALA A 118 10.25 14.09 -2.35
C ALA A 118 8.80 13.63 -2.26
N LEU A 119 8.40 13.01 -1.14
CA LEU A 119 7.06 12.49 -0.94
C LEU A 119 6.08 13.50 -0.35
N LYS A 120 6.56 14.48 0.43
CA LYS A 120 5.71 15.57 0.91
C LYS A 120 5.01 16.21 -0.29
N PRO A 121 3.67 16.28 -0.29
CA PRO A 121 2.96 17.00 -1.34
C PRO A 121 3.43 18.46 -1.29
N PRO A 122 3.67 19.12 -2.45
CA PRO A 122 3.71 20.58 -2.43
C PRO A 122 2.38 21.04 -1.84
N ALA A 123 2.41 22.01 -0.92
CA ALA A 123 1.24 22.46 -0.15
C ALA A 123 0.01 22.81 -1.03
N SER A 124 0.23 23.05 -2.33
CA SER A 124 -0.78 23.33 -3.35
C SER A 124 -1.58 22.11 -3.88
N ALA A 125 -1.16 20.87 -3.63
CA ALA A 125 -1.78 19.68 -4.25
C ALA A 125 -2.96 19.08 -3.47
N LYS A 126 -3.20 19.49 -2.22
CA LYS A 126 -4.32 18.99 -1.40
C LYS A 126 -5.72 19.44 -1.86
N ALA A 127 -5.82 20.30 -2.89
CA ALA A 127 -7.08 20.97 -3.25
C ALA A 127 -7.91 20.34 -4.38
N LYS A 128 -7.48 19.23 -5.04
CA LYS A 128 -8.25 18.66 -6.15
C LYS A 128 -8.23 17.13 -6.19
N LYS A 129 -9.17 16.52 -5.47
CA LYS A 129 -9.86 15.34 -6.02
C LYS A 129 -11.32 15.36 -5.56
N PRO A 130 -12.27 15.68 -6.45
CA PRO A 130 -13.68 15.50 -6.15
C PRO A 130 -13.92 14.03 -5.78
N PRO A 131 -14.78 13.75 -4.79
CA PRO A 131 -15.16 12.38 -4.48
C PRO A 131 -15.71 11.75 -5.75
N ALA A 132 -15.07 10.66 -6.19
CA ALA A 132 -15.54 9.86 -7.31
C ALA A 132 -17.03 9.56 -7.08
N LYS A 133 -17.88 10.16 -7.93
CA LYS A 133 -19.33 9.95 -7.94
C LYS A 133 -19.57 8.46 -8.07
N ARG A 134 -19.85 7.80 -6.95
CA ARG A 134 -20.35 6.43 -6.93
C ARG A 134 -21.75 6.50 -7.52
N SER A 135 -21.82 6.18 -8.80
CA SER A 135 -22.98 6.25 -9.67
C SER A 135 -24.22 5.72 -8.95
N ALA A 136 -25.18 6.62 -8.71
CA ALA A 136 -26.52 6.27 -8.30
C ALA A 136 -27.16 5.49 -9.45
N ARG A 137 -27.05 4.16 -9.42
CA ARG A 137 -27.80 3.28 -10.30
C ARG A 137 -29.22 3.17 -9.75
N ARG A 138 -30.03 4.19 -10.05
CA ARG A 138 -31.48 4.21 -9.90
C ARG A 138 -32.11 4.22 -11.28
N SER A 139 -33.27 3.56 -11.40
CA SER A 139 -34.18 3.48 -12.56
C SER A 139 -33.87 2.31 -13.50
N THR A 140 -34.76 1.36 -13.77
CA THR A 140 -36.21 1.40 -14.08
C THR A 140 -36.87 0.06 -13.68
N ARG A 141 -38.01 -0.01 -12.98
CA ARG A 141 -39.43 0.21 -13.39
C ARG A 141 -40.10 -1.04 -14.04
N ASN A 142 -41.24 -1.44 -13.43
CA ASN A 142 -42.40 -2.18 -13.97
C ASN A 142 -42.22 -3.68 -14.33
N ASN A 143 -43.20 -4.58 -14.21
CA ASN A 143 -44.64 -4.50 -13.95
C ASN A 143 -45.20 -5.91 -13.66
N GLY A 144 -46.36 -5.98 -12.98
CA GLY A 144 -47.42 -6.97 -13.26
C GLY A 144 -47.42 -8.24 -12.38
N THR A 145 -48.25 -8.35 -11.35
CA THR A 145 -49.68 -8.76 -11.35
C THR A 145 -49.96 -10.24 -11.57
N ALA A 146 -50.87 -10.73 -10.72
CA ALA A 146 -51.86 -11.79 -10.96
C ALA A 146 -51.55 -13.22 -10.50
N THR A 147 -51.82 -13.42 -9.20
CA THR A 147 -52.70 -14.49 -8.69
C THR A 147 -53.66 -15.08 -9.75
N LYS A 148 -53.56 -16.37 -10.05
CA LYS A 148 -54.74 -17.18 -10.40
C LYS A 148 -54.53 -18.68 -10.17
N ARG A 149 -55.35 -19.21 -9.26
CA ARG A 149 -55.74 -20.61 -9.10
C ARG A 149 -56.04 -21.28 -10.45
N ARG A 150 -55.65 -22.54 -10.60
CA ARG A 150 -56.50 -23.52 -11.31
C ARG A 150 -56.26 -24.96 -10.83
N THR A 151 -57.17 -25.41 -9.99
CA THR A 151 -57.60 -26.80 -9.80
C THR A 151 -58.32 -27.32 -11.06
N LYS A 152 -57.96 -28.54 -11.52
CA LYS A 152 -58.84 -29.59 -12.08
C LYS A 152 -57.94 -30.78 -12.50
N ARG A 153 -58.03 -31.96 -11.87
CA ARG A 153 -58.96 -33.08 -12.12
C ARG A 153 -58.80 -33.73 -13.51
N LYS A 154 -58.28 -34.97 -13.53
CA LYS A 154 -58.69 -36.19 -14.25
C LYS A 154 -57.63 -37.26 -13.90
N ALA A 155 -57.89 -38.38 -13.24
CA ALA A 155 -58.85 -39.46 -13.50
C ALA A 155 -58.69 -39.98 -14.93
N GLU A 156 -57.83 -40.99 -15.11
CA GLU A 156 -58.16 -42.37 -15.46
C GLU A 156 -56.95 -43.27 -15.18
#